data_AF-V4M5H4-F1
#
_entry.id   AF-V4M5H4-F1
#
_cell.length_a   1.000
_cell.length_b   1.000
_cell.length_c   1.000
_cell.angle_alpha   90.00
_cell.angle_beta   90.00
_cell.angle_gamma   90.00
#
_symmetry.space_group_name_H-M   'P 1'
#
loop_
_entity.id
_entity.type
_entity.pdbx_description
1 polymer ?
#
loop_
_entity_poly.entity_id
_entity_poly.type
_entity_poly.pdbx_seq_one_letter_code
_entity_poly.pdbx_strand_id
1 'polypeptide(L)' 'SLKHQKKWKPDINYTKSWYDRGAKTFQAEKYRKGACENCGAMTHKTKLCTERPRKIGAKWTNKNIAPDEKIETFELDYDG' A
#
# COMPACT_ATOMS: atom_id res chain seq x y z
N SER A 1 32.63 21.73 29.45
CA SER A 1 32.42 20.95 28.21
C SER A 1 31.11 21.38 27.56
N LEU A 2 31.11 21.73 26.27
CA LEU A 2 30.03 22.42 25.52
C LEU A 2 28.81 21.51 25.19
N LYS A 3 28.25 20.84 26.20
CA LYS A 3 27.13 19.91 26.00
C LYS A 3 25.85 20.58 25.46
N HIS A 4 25.60 21.84 25.82
CA HIS A 4 24.43 22.62 25.38
C HIS A 4 24.43 22.99 23.89
N GLN A 5 25.57 22.85 23.20
CA GLN A 5 25.68 23.12 21.77
C GLN A 5 25.31 21.90 20.91
N LYS A 6 25.17 20.71 21.50
CA LYS A 6 24.79 19.51 20.73
C LYS A 6 23.31 19.57 20.38
N LYS A 7 22.98 19.15 19.16
CA LYS A 7 21.59 18.95 18.74
C LYS A 7 20.93 17.95 19.69
N TRP A 8 19.93 18.43 20.42
CA TRP A 8 19.23 17.66 21.46
C TRP A 8 18.35 16.54 20.88
N LYS A 9 17.96 16.66 19.60
CA LYS A 9 17.24 15.64 18.82
C LYS A 9 18.00 15.39 17.52
N PRO A 10 18.85 14.35 17.43
CA PRO A 10 19.40 13.93 16.15
C PRO A 10 18.25 13.47 15.24
N ASP A 11 18.30 13.82 13.96
CA ASP A 11 17.30 13.34 13.00
C ASP A 11 17.55 11.86 12.76
N ILE A 12 16.58 11.03 13.10
CA ILE A 12 16.63 9.57 12.94
C ILE A 12 16.22 9.13 11.53
N ASN A 13 15.64 10.04 10.74
CA ASN A 13 14.92 9.73 9.51
C ASN A 13 15.80 9.68 8.25
N TYR A 14 17.09 9.38 8.38
CA TYR A 14 17.93 9.10 7.21
C TYR A 14 17.79 7.62 6.81
N THR A 15 16.67 7.29 6.15
CA THR A 15 16.44 5.94 5.64
C THR A 15 16.67 5.90 4.15
N LYS A 16 17.50 4.97 3.66
CA LYS A 16 17.71 4.74 2.21
C LYS A 16 16.68 3.77 1.61
N SER A 17 15.61 3.48 2.36
CA SER A 17 14.58 2.52 1.95
C SER A 17 13.65 3.15 0.92
N TRP A 18 13.20 2.35 -0.04
CA TRP A 18 12.28 2.79 -1.09
C TRP A 18 11.06 1.86 -1.14
N TYR A 19 9.98 2.32 -1.76
CA TYR A 19 8.75 1.55 -1.92
C TYR A 19 8.96 0.26 -2.72
N ASP A 20 8.45 -0.85 -2.19
CA ASP A 20 8.41 -2.16 -2.84
C ASP A 20 7.30 -2.20 -3.93
N ARG A 21 7.56 -1.54 -5.06
CA ARG A 21 6.59 -1.46 -6.16
C ARG A 21 6.29 -2.85 -6.73
N GLY A 22 5.00 -3.18 -6.78
CA GLY A 22 4.52 -4.48 -7.29
C GLY A 22 4.59 -5.62 -6.27
N ALA A 23 5.04 -5.37 -5.03
CA ALA A 23 4.97 -6.36 -3.98
C ALA A 23 3.51 -6.69 -3.64
N LYS A 24 3.24 -7.99 -3.62
CA LYS A 24 1.94 -8.58 -3.31
C LYS A 24 2.02 -9.21 -1.93
N THR A 25 0.95 -9.09 -1.15
CA THR A 25 0.88 -9.64 0.21
C THR A 25 0.00 -10.89 0.23
N PHE A 26 -1.30 -10.71 0.37
CA PHE A 26 -2.27 -11.79 0.50
C PHE A 26 -3.20 -11.87 -0.70
N GLN A 27 -3.47 -13.07 -1.20
CA GLN A 27 -4.49 -13.31 -2.21
C GLN A 27 -5.65 -14.10 -1.62
N ALA A 28 -6.84 -13.52 -1.61
CA ALA A 28 -8.05 -14.18 -1.15
C ALA A 28 -8.65 -15.07 -2.26
N GLU A 29 -9.24 -16.20 -1.88
CA GLU A 29 -10.00 -17.05 -2.82
C GLU A 29 -11.42 -16.53 -3.08
N LYS A 30 -11.99 -15.82 -2.10
CA LYS A 30 -13.36 -15.27 -2.14
C LYS A 30 -13.35 -13.77 -1.85
N TYR A 31 -14.37 -13.09 -2.36
CA TYR A 31 -14.56 -11.67 -2.11
C TYR A 31 -14.75 -11.39 -0.60
N ARG A 32 -14.05 -10.36 -0.10
CA ARG A 32 -14.16 -9.86 1.28
C ARG A 32 -14.96 -8.57 1.30
N LYS A 33 -15.82 -8.40 2.31
CA LYS A 33 -16.60 -7.16 2.49
C LYS A 33 -15.65 -5.97 2.65
N GLY A 34 -15.81 -4.95 1.80
CA GLY A 34 -14.95 -3.76 1.78
C GLY A 34 -13.87 -3.80 0.71
N ALA A 35 -13.67 -4.94 0.04
CA ALA A 35 -12.73 -5.03 -1.08
C ALA A 35 -13.26 -4.32 -2.32
N CYS A 36 -12.34 -3.96 -3.22
CA CYS A 36 -12.62 -3.46 -4.56
C CYS A 36 -13.63 -4.37 -5.26
N GLU A 37 -14.76 -3.79 -5.70
CA GLU A 37 -15.84 -4.58 -6.29
C GLU A 37 -15.47 -5.16 -7.66
N ASN A 38 -14.50 -4.54 -8.34
CA ASN A 38 -13.99 -4.96 -9.65
C ASN A 38 -13.04 -6.16 -9.54
N CYS A 39 -11.90 -6.00 -8.85
CA CYS A 39 -10.83 -6.99 -8.81
C CYS A 39 -10.77 -7.82 -7.51
N GLY A 40 -11.37 -7.35 -6.41
CA GLY A 40 -11.40 -8.07 -5.13
C GLY A 40 -10.21 -7.82 -4.18
N ALA A 41 -9.27 -6.95 -4.52
CA ALA A 41 -8.22 -6.50 -3.60
C ALA A 41 -8.77 -5.53 -2.53
N MET A 42 -8.21 -5.56 -1.32
CA MET A 42 -8.62 -4.71 -0.20
C MET A 42 -7.87 -3.36 -0.13
N THR A 43 -6.82 -3.19 -0.92
CA THR A 43 -5.90 -2.05 -0.80
C THR A 43 -6.40 -0.77 -1.49
N HIS A 44 -7.39 -0.88 -2.38
CA HIS A 44 -7.93 0.26 -3.11
C HIS A 44 -9.44 0.14 -3.33
N LYS A 45 -10.07 1.27 -3.68
CA LYS A 45 -11.49 1.34 -4.05
C LYS A 45 -11.69 1.06 -5.54
N THR A 46 -12.89 0.65 -5.93
CA THR A 46 -13.25 0.35 -7.34
C THR A 46 -12.89 1.47 -8.32
N LYS A 47 -13.05 2.74 -7.94
CA LYS A 47 -12.72 3.91 -8.78
C LYS A 47 -11.22 4.07 -9.05
N LEU A 48 -10.37 3.54 -8.17
CA LEU A 48 -8.91 3.59 -8.25
C LEU A 48 -8.33 2.25 -8.70
N CYS A 49 -9.17 1.34 -9.18
CA CYS A 49 -8.74 0.03 -9.60
C CYS A 49 -7.88 0.12 -10.87
N THR A 50 -6.72 -0.53 -10.84
CA THR A 50 -5.77 -0.60 -11.95
C THR A 50 -6.14 -1.67 -12.98
N GLU A 51 -6.96 -2.64 -12.58
CA GLU A 51 -7.48 -3.69 -13.45
C GLU A 51 -8.58 -3.15 -14.38
N ARG A 52 -8.66 -3.71 -15.59
CA ARG A 52 -9.70 -3.35 -16.57
C ARG A 52 -11.09 -3.43 -15.94
N PRO A 53 -11.96 -2.41 -16.08
CA PRO A 53 -13.33 -2.46 -15.56
C PRO A 53 -14.09 -3.68 -16.09
N ARG A 54 -14.57 -4.54 -15.18
CA ARG A 54 -15.35 -5.73 -15.52
C ARG A 54 -16.84 -5.40 -15.59
N LYS A 55 -17.55 -6.05 -16.52
CA LYS A 55 -19.03 -5.97 -16.61
C LYS A 55 -19.69 -6.55 -15.36
N ILE A 56 -19.18 -7.67 -14.86
CA ILE A 56 -19.58 -8.28 -13.59
C ILE A 56 -18.31 -8.41 -12.74
N GLY A 57 -18.26 -7.67 -11.64
CA GLY A 57 -17.09 -7.60 -10.77
C GLY A 57 -16.84 -8.86 -9.94
N ALA A 58 -15.67 -8.89 -9.30
CA ALA A 58 -15.27 -9.91 -8.34
C ALA A 58 -16.28 -10.09 -7.19
N LYS A 59 -16.97 -9.01 -6.78
CA LYS A 59 -18.00 -9.02 -5.73
C LYS A 59 -19.08 -10.07 -5.94
N TRP A 60 -19.50 -10.29 -7.19
CA TRP A 60 -20.61 -11.18 -7.53
C TRP A 60 -20.14 -12.55 -8.04
N THR A 61 -18.95 -12.59 -8.66
CA THR A 61 -18.45 -13.80 -9.31
C THR A 61 -17.52 -14.63 -8.44
N ASN A 62 -16.86 -14.02 -7.44
CA ASN A 62 -15.72 -14.60 -6.70
C ASN A 62 -14.60 -15.15 -7.61
N LYS A 63 -14.54 -14.71 -8.88
CA LYS A 63 -13.57 -15.18 -9.86
C LYS A 63 -12.45 -14.16 -10.05
N ASN A 64 -11.23 -14.67 -10.24
CA ASN A 64 -10.04 -13.87 -10.52
C ASN A 64 -9.86 -12.74 -9.47
N ILE A 65 -9.81 -13.12 -8.19
CA ILE A 65 -9.55 -12.20 -7.09
C ILE A 65 -8.08 -11.76 -7.16
N ALA A 66 -7.86 -10.46 -7.24
CA ALA A 66 -6.53 -9.89 -7.25
C ALA A 66 -5.87 -9.98 -5.86
N PRO A 67 -4.54 -10.15 -5.81
CA PRO A 67 -3.79 -10.07 -4.56
C PRO A 67 -3.81 -8.63 -4.00
N ASP A 68 -3.71 -8.53 -2.68
CA ASP A 68 -3.54 -7.28 -1.96
C ASP A 68 -2.12 -6.72 -2.19
N GLU A 69 -2.01 -5.40 -2.29
CA GLU A 69 -0.74 -4.68 -2.44
C GLU A 69 -0.06 -4.46 -1.08
N LYS A 70 1.27 -4.31 -1.07
CA LYS A 70 2.00 -3.87 0.14
C LYS A 70 1.84 -2.36 0.31
N ILE A 71 1.24 -1.93 1.42
CA ILE A 71 1.12 -0.50 1.76
C ILE A 71 2.28 -0.14 2.68
N GLU A 72 3.11 0.79 2.23
CA GLU A 72 4.28 1.28 2.97
C GLU A 72 4.19 2.79 3.14
N THR A 73 4.66 3.28 4.28
CA THR A 73 4.74 4.71 4.60
C THR A 73 6.15 5.03 5.04
N PHE A 74 6.77 6.02 4.40
CA PHE A 74 8.10 6.50 4.74
C PHE A 74 8.02 7.96 5.17
N GLU A 75 8.76 8.31 6.22
CA GLU A 75 9.00 9.70 6.62
C GLU A 75 10.35 10.12 6.03
N LEU A 76 10.31 10.82 4.90
CA LEU A 76 11.49 11.33 4.21
C LEU A 76 11.70 12.81 4.54
N ASP A 77 12.94 13.26 4.50
CA ASP A 77 13.28 14.68 4.62
C ASP A 77 13.20 15.39 3.25
N TYR A 78 13.71 16.61 3.16
CA TYR A 78 13.68 17.38 1.90
C TYR A 78 14.57 16.76 0.81
N ASP A 79 15.67 16.13 1.19
CA ASP A 79 16.63 15.53 0.26
C ASP A 79 16.23 14.11 -0.16
N GLY A 80 15.37 13.45 0.62
CA GLY A 80 14.65 12.23 0.25
C GLY A 80 15.26 10.94 0.74
#